data_AF-A0A2C1KSG7-F1
#
_entry.id   AF-A0A2C1KSG7-F1
#
_cell.length_a   1.000
_cell.length_b   1.000
_cell.length_c   1.000
_cell.angle_alpha   90.00
_cell.angle_beta   90.00
_cell.angle_gamma   90.00
#
_symmetry.space_group_name_H-M   'P 1'
#
loop_
_entity.id
_entity.type
_entity.pdbx_description
1 polymer ?
#
loop_
_entity_poly.entity_id
_entity_poly.type
_entity_poly.pdbx_seq_one_letter_code
_entity_poly.pdbx_strand_id
1 'polypeptide(L)' 'MKKYPLEIILAAVTTYLEGVESIRKIAKKYNVSKSMLHRWVVKFMA' A
#
# COMPACT_ATOMS: atom_id res chain seq x y z
N MET A 1 14.75 -10.53 -2.60
CA MET A 1 13.81 -9.44 -2.24
C MET A 1 12.63 -9.48 -3.20
N LYS A 2 11.38 -9.59 -2.72
CA LYS A 2 10.22 -9.42 -3.61
C LYS A 2 10.20 -7.95 -4.07
N LYS A 3 10.50 -7.72 -5.36
CA LYS A 3 10.31 -6.41 -5.99
C LYS A 3 8.83 -6.32 -6.36
N TYR A 4 8.10 -5.43 -5.68
CA TYR A 4 6.75 -5.08 -6.11
C TYR A 4 6.85 -4.10 -7.26
N PRO A 5 6.05 -4.25 -8.32
CA PRO A 5 5.92 -3.24 -9.35
C PRO A 5 5.56 -1.89 -8.72
N LEU A 6 6.14 -0.81 -9.22
CA LEU A 6 5.87 0.54 -8.70
C LEU A 6 4.37 0.89 -8.79
N GLU A 7 3.72 0.45 -9.87
CA GLU A 7 2.28 0.61 -10.09
C GLU A 7 1.42 0.00 -8.98
N ILE A 8 1.79 -1.20 -8.50
CA ILE A 8 1.10 -1.87 -7.39
C ILE A 8 1.26 -1.06 -6.10
N ILE A 9 2.47 -0.55 -5.85
CA ILE A 9 2.76 0.24 -4.65
C ILE A 9 1.96 1.54 -4.67
N LEU A 10 1.98 2.25 -5.80
CA LEU A 10 1.25 3.49 -5.98
C LEU A 10 -0.26 3.27 -5.84
N ALA A 11 -0.82 2.26 -6.52
CA ALA A 11 -2.25 1.95 -6.41
C ALA A 11 -2.68 1.65 -4.96
N ALA A 12 -1.87 0.90 -4.21
CA ALA A 12 -2.15 0.59 -2.82
C ALA A 12 -2.05 1.82 -1.90
N VAL A 13 -1.06 2.70 -2.12
CA VAL A 13 -0.91 3.96 -1.38
C VAL A 13 -2.06 4.92 -1.70
N THR A 14 -2.40 5.10 -2.97
CA THR A 14 -3.53 5.96 -3.40
C THR A 14 -4.84 5.49 -2.78
N THR A 15 -5.15 4.19 -2.87
CA THR A 15 -6.38 3.63 -2.25
C THR A 15 -6.42 3.88 -0.73
N TYR A 16 -5.26 3.85 -0.07
CA TYR A 16 -5.16 4.16 1.36
C TYR A 16 -5.40 5.65 1.64
N LEU A 17 -4.82 6.54 0.84
CA LEU A 17 -4.96 7.99 0.97
C LEU A 17 -6.37 8.49 0.64
N GLU A 18 -7.05 7.86 -0.32
CA GLU A 18 -8.45 8.16 -0.65
C GLU A 18 -9.41 7.77 0.49
N GLY A 19 -8.97 6.97 1.47
CA GLY A 19 -9.78 6.55 2.61
C GLY A 19 -10.92 5.59 2.24
N VAL A 20 -10.91 5.05 1.02
CA VAL A 20 -11.98 4.17 0.47
C VAL A 20 -11.99 2.82 1.18
N GLU A 21 -10.82 2.30 1.54
CA GLU A 21 -10.66 1.01 2.20
C GLU A 21 -9.73 1.10 3.42
N SER A 22 -9.95 0.25 4.41
CA SER A 22 -9.01 0.16 5.55
C SER A 22 -7.69 -0.49 5.13
N ILE A 23 -6.59 -0.11 5.80
CA ILE A 23 -5.24 -0.66 5.54
C ILE A 23 -5.20 -2.20 5.53
N ARG A 24 -6.08 -2.86 6.30
CA ARG A 24 -6.20 -4.33 6.34
C ARG A 24 -6.82 -4.89 5.06
N LYS A 25 -7.84 -4.24 4.51
CA LYS A 25 -8.48 -4.66 3.25
C LYS A 25 -7.52 -4.47 2.08
N ILE A 26 -6.87 -3.30 2.01
CA ILE A 26 -5.87 -2.99 0.99
C ILE A 26 -4.70 -3.98 1.06
N ALA A 27 -4.16 -4.23 2.26
CA ALA A 27 -3.09 -5.20 2.45
C ALA A 27 -3.48 -6.61 1.97
N LYS A 28 -4.71 -7.04 2.24
CA LYS A 28 -5.25 -8.32 1.74
C LYS A 28 -5.43 -8.32 0.22
N LYS A 29 -5.96 -7.25 -0.36
CA LYS A 29 -6.19 -7.07 -1.81
C LYS A 29 -4.91 -7.19 -2.62
N TYR A 30 -3.83 -6.59 -2.15
CA TYR A 30 -2.53 -6.62 -2.81
C TYR A 30 -1.61 -7.75 -2.30
N ASN A 31 -2.11 -8.62 -1.42
CA ASN A 31 -1.37 -9.71 -0.80
C ASN A 31 -0.05 -9.26 -0.13
N VAL A 32 -0.11 -8.13 0.56
CA VAL A 32 1.01 -7.51 1.28
C VAL A 32 0.73 -7.46 2.79
N SER A 33 1.79 -7.28 3.58
CA SER A 33 1.62 -7.02 5.02
C SER A 33 1.23 -5.56 5.25
N LYS A 34 0.44 -5.32 6.32
CA LYS A 34 0.04 -3.96 6.73
C LYS A 34 1.27 -3.07 6.97
N SER A 35 2.32 -3.61 7.59
CA SER A 35 3.56 -2.89 7.89
C SER A 35 4.29 -2.47 6.61
N MET A 36 4.24 -3.28 5.55
CA MET A 36 4.84 -2.96 4.27
C MET A 36 4.06 -1.86 3.55
N LEU A 37 2.72 -1.95 3.56
CA LEU A 37 1.85 -0.89 3.03
C LEU A 37 2.06 0.43 3.78
N HIS A 38 2.15 0.39 5.11
CA HIS A 38 2.44 1.58 5.92
C HIS A 38 3.81 2.19 5.57
N ARG A 39 4.85 1.37 5.37
CA ARG A 39 6.17 1.85 4.92
C ARG A 39 6.09 2.52 3.55
N TRP A 40 5.26 2.02 2.64
CA TRP A 40 5.05 2.67 1.34
C TRP A 40 4.37 4.03 1.52
N VAL A 41 3.27 4.08 2.28
CA VAL A 41 2.57 5.36 2.55
C VAL A 41 3.55 6.40 3.11
N VAL A 42 4.32 6.06 4.13
CA VAL A 42 5.33 6.98 4.71
C VAL A 42 6.38 7.40 3.69
N LYS A 43 6.84 6.48 2.83
CA LYS A 43 7.85 6.77 1.81
C LYS A 43 7.35 7.70 0.70
N PHE A 44 6.07 7.61 0.33
CA PHE A 44 5.47 8.38 -0.76
C PHE A 44 4.78 9.67 -0.29
N MET A 45 4.57 9.82 1.03
CA MET A 45 3.96 11.01 1.62
C MET A 45 5.00 12.01 2.18
N ALA A 46 6.27 11.61 2.30
CA ALA A 46 7.41 12.47 2.64
C ALA A 46 8.00 13.12 1.38
#